data_AF-A0A497PKI4-F1
#
_entry.id   AF-A0A497PKI4-F1
#
_cell.length_a   1.000
_cell.length_b   1.000
_cell.length_c   1.000
_cell.angle_alpha   90.00
_cell.angle_beta   90.00
_cell.angle_gamma   90.00
#
_symmetry.space_group_name_H-M   'P 1'
#
loop_
_entity.id
_entity.type
_entity.pdbx_description
1 polymer ?
#
loop_
_entity_poly.entity_id
_entity_poly.type
_entity_poly.pdbx_seq_one_letter_code
_entity_poly.pdbx_strand_id
1 'polypeptide(L)' 'MNGAKKSHIVYRANLNFDVVKRYLKRLNAAGLINFPSFNGRIFKTTSKGKEYINQYENLNAYIPR' A
#
# COMPACT_ATOMS: atom_id res chain seq x y z
N MET A 1 12.54 -5.61 -0.96
CA MET A 1 11.11 -5.60 -0.56
C MET A 1 10.32 -6.47 -1.54
N ASN A 2 9.95 -7.68 -1.13
CA ASN A 2 9.42 -8.74 -2.01
C ASN A 2 7.94 -8.59 -2.41
N GLY A 3 7.38 -7.38 -2.26
CA GLY A 3 5.97 -7.09 -2.51
C GLY A 3 5.01 -7.92 -1.64
N ALA A 4 3.70 -7.80 -1.90
CA ALA A 4 2.67 -8.51 -1.15
C ALA A 4 1.54 -8.99 -2.05
N LYS A 5 0.98 -10.16 -1.74
CA LYS A 5 -0.25 -10.65 -2.36
C LYS A 5 -1.47 -9.90 -1.82
N LYS A 6 -2.52 -9.77 -2.64
CA LYS A 6 -3.80 -9.16 -2.21
C LYS A 6 -4.33 -9.79 -0.93
N SER A 7 -4.32 -11.13 -0.84
CA SER A 7 -4.75 -11.86 0.36
C SER A 7 -3.94 -11.46 1.59
N HIS A 8 -2.62 -11.37 1.48
CA HIS A 8 -1.77 -10.96 2.59
C HIS A 8 -2.08 -9.53 3.05
N ILE A 9 -2.40 -8.63 2.11
CA ILE A 9 -2.81 -7.25 2.43
C ILE A 9 -4.15 -7.23 3.16
N VAL A 10 -5.14 -8.00 2.71
CA VAL A 10 -6.46 -8.16 3.36
C VAL A 10 -6.30 -8.62 4.81
N TYR A 11 -5.54 -9.71 5.03
CA TYR A 11 -5.33 -10.26 6.37
C TYR A 11 -4.57 -9.30 7.29
N ARG A 12 -3.52 -8.64 6.80
CA ARG A 12 -2.68 -7.75 7.64
C ARG A 12 -3.32 -6.40 7.92
N ALA A 13 -4.11 -5.87 6.99
CA ALA A 13 -4.80 -4.60 7.16
C ALA A 13 -6.12 -4.73 7.93
N ASN A 14 -6.58 -5.96 8.20
CA ASN A 14 -7.90 -6.24 8.78
C ASN A 14 -9.04 -5.58 7.98
N LEU A 15 -8.97 -5.66 6.65
CA LEU A 15 -9.93 -5.05 5.73
C LEU A 15 -10.60 -6.13 4.89
N ASN A 16 -11.87 -5.95 4.54
CA ASN A 16 -12.54 -6.84 3.59
C ASN A 16 -12.04 -6.66 2.14
N PHE A 17 -12.36 -7.62 1.28
CA PHE A 17 -11.87 -7.67 -0.10
C PHE A 17 -12.27 -6.48 -0.96
N ASP A 18 -13.47 -5.92 -0.77
CA ASP A 18 -13.98 -4.78 -1.51
C ASP A 18 -13.27 -3.49 -1.13
N VAL A 19 -13.10 -3.27 0.18
CA VAL A 19 -12.39 -2.11 0.72
C VAL A 19 -10.94 -2.12 0.25
N VAL A 20 -10.22 -3.26 0.40
CA VAL A 20 -8.84 -3.38 -0.09
C VAL A 20 -8.74 -3.14 -1.59
N LYS A 21 -9.68 -3.66 -2.39
CA LYS A 21 -9.67 -3.43 -3.86
C LYS A 21 -9.75 -1.95 -4.19
N ARG A 22 -10.59 -1.17 -3.51
CA ARG A 22 -10.70 0.29 -3.70
C ARG A 22 -9.42 1.01 -3.29
N TYR A 23 -8.86 0.67 -2.13
CA TYR A 23 -7.60 1.28 -1.67
C TYR A 23 -6.42 0.96 -2.60
N LEU A 24 -6.26 -0.29 -3.03
CA LEU A 24 -5.18 -0.65 -3.96
C LEU A 24 -5.28 0.09 -5.29
N LYS A 25 -6.50 0.27 -5.83
CA LYS A 25 -6.71 1.12 -7.01
C LYS A 25 -6.28 2.56 -6.77
N ARG A 26 -6.66 3.16 -5.63
CA ARG A 26 -6.28 4.53 -5.26
C ARG A 26 -4.78 4.68 -5.08
N LEU A 27 -4.14 3.76 -4.37
CA LEU A 27 -2.69 3.75 -4.16
C LEU A 27 -1.92 3.62 -5.47
N ASN A 28 -2.41 2.79 -6.41
CA ASN A 28 -1.80 2.67 -7.72
C ASN A 28 -2.01 3.94 -8.56
N ALA A 29 -3.23 4.49 -8.59
CA ALA A 29 -3.51 5.74 -9.30
C ALA A 29 -2.67 6.92 -8.77
N ALA A 30 -2.37 6.93 -7.47
CA ALA A 30 -1.47 7.90 -6.85
C ALA A 30 0.02 7.64 -7.11
N GLY A 31 0.38 6.50 -7.74
CA GLY A 31 1.76 6.09 -8.01
C GLY A 31 2.52 5.64 -6.76
N LEU A 32 1.83 5.24 -5.69
CA LEU A 32 2.45 4.79 -4.42
C LEU A 32 2.76 3.29 -4.44
N ILE A 33 2.01 2.53 -5.24
CA ILE A 33 2.27 1.12 -5.50
C ILE A 33 2.18 0.87 -7.01
N ASN A 34 2.83 -0.20 -7.45
CA ASN A 34 2.63 -0.78 -8.77
C ASN A 34 1.66 -1.96 -8.68
N PHE A 35 0.72 -2.02 -9.63
CA PHE A 35 -0.03 -3.23 -9.91
C PHE A 35 0.91 -4.42 -10.16
N PRO A 36 0.45 -5.64 -9.85
CA PRO A 36 1.30 -6.80 -9.93
C PRO A 36 1.76 -7.06 -11.37
N SER A 37 3.07 -7.01 -11.57
CA SER A 37 3.70 -7.42 -12.85
C SER A 37 3.88 -8.94 -12.89
N PHE A 38 3.75 -9.52 -14.09
CA PHE A 38 3.81 -10.94 -14.49
C PHE A 38 3.31 -11.97 -13.47
N ASN A 39 2.22 -12.67 -13.81
CA ASN A 39 1.40 -13.57 -12.97
C ASN A 39 0.42 -12.90 -11.98
N GLY A 40 0.30 -11.57 -12.01
CA GLY A 40 -0.87 -10.83 -11.49
C GLY A 40 -1.12 -10.89 -9.97
N ARG A 41 -0.12 -11.28 -9.16
CA ARG A 41 -0.34 -11.57 -7.73
C ARG A 41 0.42 -10.72 -6.73
N ILE A 42 1.46 -9.96 -7.10
CA ILE A 42 2.33 -9.27 -6.13
C ILE A 42 2.37 -7.75 -6.34
N PHE A 43 1.80 -6.99 -5.41
CA PHE A 43 1.91 -5.52 -5.37
C PHE A 43 3.27 -5.10 -4.81
N LYS A 44 3.88 -4.05 -5.38
CA LYS A 44 5.15 -3.50 -4.89
C LYS A 44 5.02 -2.01 -4.63
N THR A 45 5.55 -1.54 -3.50
CA THR A 45 5.66 -0.11 -3.20
C THR A 45 6.68 0.55 -4.12
N THR A 46 6.32 1.69 -4.70
CA THR A 46 7.22 2.51 -5.52
C THR A 46 8.19 3.31 -4.64
N SER A 47 9.16 4.00 -5.24
CA SER A 47 10.00 4.96 -4.50
C SER A 47 9.14 6.06 -3.87
N LYS A 48 8.22 6.65 -4.66
CA LYS A 48 7.24 7.63 -4.18
C LYS A 48 6.41 7.12 -2.99
N GLY A 49 5.98 5.86 -3.04
CA GLY A 49 5.24 5.23 -1.95
C GLY A 49 6.04 5.13 -0.64
N LYS A 50 7.34 4.90 -0.72
CA LYS A 50 8.21 4.88 0.46
C LYS A 50 8.41 6.28 1.03
N GLU A 51 8.61 7.28 0.18
CA GLU A 51 8.73 8.67 0.60
C GLU A 51 7.45 9.15 1.29
N TYR A 52 6.29 8.81 0.75
CA TYR A 52 5.00 9.11 1.37
C TYR A 52 4.89 8.54 2.78
N ILE A 53 5.32 7.29 3.00
CA ILE A 53 5.31 6.66 4.32
C ILE A 53 6.24 7.42 5.28
N ASN A 54 7.47 7.75 4.85
CA ASN A 54 8.40 8.50 5.68
C ASN A 54 7.83 9.88 6.09
N GLN A 55 7.21 10.59 5.15
CA GLN A 55 6.56 11.87 5.44
C GLN A 55 5.39 11.71 6.42
N TYR A 56 4.57 10.67 6.25
CA TYR A 56 3.46 10.37 7.14
C TYR A 56 3.93 10.06 8.57
N GLU A 57 4.97 9.22 8.72
CA GLU A 57 5.54 8.90 10.03
C GLU A 57 6.12 10.14 10.72
N ASN A 58 6.81 11.00 9.97
CA ASN A 58 7.32 12.27 10.48
C ASN A 58 6.18 13.16 10.99
N LEU A 59 5.11 13.32 10.20
CA LEU A 59 3.94 14.10 10.62
C LEU A 59 3.29 13.53 11.89
N ASN A 60 3.14 12.20 11.94
CA ASN A 60 2.53 11.51 13.07
C ASN A 60 3.35 11.65 14.36
N ALA A 61 4.67 11.83 14.27
CA ALA A 61 5.53 12.12 15.41
C ALA A 61 5.22 13.47 16.09
N TYR A 62 4.57 14.40 15.38
CA TYR A 62 4.17 15.71 15.90
C TYR A 62 2.71 15.77 16.37
N ILE A 63 1.93 14.69 16.20
CA ILE A 63 0.55 14.62 16.67
C ILE A 63 0.55 14.08 18.11
N PRO A 64 0.14 14.88 19.13
CA PRO A 64 0.03 14.39 20.49
C PRO A 64 -1.03 13.28 20.56
N ARG A 65 -0.69 12.17 21.24
CA ARG A 65 -1.53 10.98 21.39
C ARG A 65 -2.56 11.12 22.51
#